data_AF-A0A497MGL0-F1
#
_entry.id   AF-A0A497MGL0-F1
#
_cell.length_a   1.000
_cell.length_b   1.000
_cell.length_c   1.000
_cell.angle_alpha   90.00
_cell.angle_beta   90.00
_cell.angle_gamma   90.00
#
_symmetry.space_group_name_H-M   'P 1'
#
loop_
_entity.id
_entity.type
_entity.pdbx_description
1 polymer ?
#
loop_
_entity_poly.entity_id
_entity_poly.type
_entity_poly.pdbx_seq_one_letter_code
_entity_poly.pdbx_strand_id
1 'polypeptide(L)'
;DEILEKAHNSGAPYIYGEKEGGGTSVIYVSDVPLEGLGLPRVDYRTPSAFNLDLLKQFFGIGIVSLIVVPAVYYLLKRGRKK
;
A
#
# COMPACT_ATOMS: atom_id res chain seq x y z
N ASP A 1 5.12 10.93 19.92
CA ASP A 1 3.68 11.19 19.84
C ASP A 1 3.02 10.99 21.19
N GLU A 2 2.67 12.08 21.85
CA GLU A 2 2.06 12.11 23.20
C GLU A 2 0.78 11.24 23.30
N ILE A 3 0.05 11.10 22.19
CA ILE A 3 -1.20 10.31 22.12
C ILE A 3 -0.92 8.80 22.16
N LEU A 4 0.12 8.34 21.45
CA LEU A 4 0.53 6.93 21.46
C LEU A 4 1.13 6.55 22.81
N GLU A 5 1.90 7.44 23.41
CA GLU A 5 2.46 7.25 24.74
C GLU A 5 1.34 7.15 25.80
N LYS A 6 0.30 8.00 25.72
CA LYS A 6 -0.89 7.90 26.58
C LYS A 6 -1.67 6.61 26.35
N ALA A 7 -1.79 6.15 25.10
CA ALA A 7 -2.47 4.89 24.78
C ALA A 7 -1.70 3.68 25.34
N HIS A 8 -0.38 3.64 25.21
CA HIS A 8 0.46 2.55 25.72
C HIS A 8 0.49 2.55 27.26
N ASN A 9 0.52 3.73 27.88
CA ASN A 9 0.48 3.87 29.33
C ASN A 9 -0.91 3.61 29.95
N SER A 10 -1.96 3.47 29.14
CA SER A 10 -3.30 3.13 29.63
C SER A 10 -3.41 1.70 30.15
N GLY A 11 -2.47 0.82 29.79
CA GLY A 11 -2.47 -0.59 30.18
C GLY A 11 -3.48 -1.45 29.43
N ALA A 12 -4.24 -0.88 28.49
CA ALA A 12 -5.22 -1.63 27.74
C ALA A 12 -4.54 -2.58 26.72
N PRO A 13 -5.00 -3.84 26.62
CA PRO A 13 -4.40 -4.87 25.77
C PRO A 13 -4.62 -4.66 24.26
N TYR A 14 -5.64 -3.91 23.85
CA TYR A 14 -5.98 -3.74 22.44
C TYR A 14 -5.99 -2.27 22.02
N ILE A 15 -5.13 -1.93 21.06
CA ILE A 15 -4.96 -0.57 20.52
C ILE A 15 -5.20 -0.62 19.01
N TYR A 16 -6.10 0.24 18.52
CA TYR A 16 -6.46 0.39 17.11
C TYR A 16 -6.10 1.78 16.61
N GLY A 17 -5.68 1.88 15.36
CA GLY A 17 -5.38 3.14 14.69
C GLY A 17 -3.91 3.52 14.73
N GLU A 18 -3.06 2.76 15.41
CA GLU A 18 -1.59 2.98 15.42
C GLU A 18 -0.98 2.55 14.08
N LYS A 19 -1.42 1.42 13.53
CA LYS A 19 -0.82 0.81 12.34
C LYS A 19 -1.81 0.71 11.18
N GLU A 20 -3.09 0.69 11.49
CA GLU A 20 -4.20 0.52 10.56
C GLU A 20 -4.23 1.69 9.57
N GLY A 21 -4.35 1.40 8.27
CA GLY A 21 -4.29 2.40 7.20
C GLY A 21 -2.95 3.14 7.11
N GLY A 22 -1.90 2.62 7.74
CA GLY A 22 -0.60 3.28 7.86
C GLY A 22 -0.54 4.33 8.96
N GLY A 23 -1.41 4.21 9.96
CA GLY A 23 -1.51 5.13 11.09
C GLY A 23 -2.67 6.11 10.90
N THR A 24 -3.46 6.27 11.94
CA THR A 24 -4.63 7.16 11.95
C THR A 24 -4.46 8.25 13.00
N SER A 25 -5.13 9.38 12.80
CA SER A 25 -5.13 10.48 13.77
C SER A 25 -5.98 10.21 15.02
N VAL A 26 -6.67 9.06 15.07
CA VAL A 26 -7.57 8.67 16.16
C VAL A 26 -7.19 7.29 16.65
N ILE A 27 -6.74 7.22 17.91
CA ILE A 27 -6.38 5.94 18.55
C ILE A 27 -7.56 5.46 19.38
N TYR A 28 -8.01 4.23 19.15
CA TYR A 28 -8.97 3.55 20.01
C TYR A 28 -8.24 2.58 20.92
N VAL A 29 -8.63 2.59 22.18
CA VAL A 29 -8.02 1.81 23.23
C VAL A 29 -9.14 1.01 23.90
N SER A 30 -8.99 -0.31 23.99
CA SER A 30 -10.02 -1.19 24.52
C SER A 30 -9.45 -2.35 25.31
N ASP A 31 -10.20 -2.79 26.32
CA ASP A 31 -9.92 -4.00 27.09
C ASP A 31 -10.38 -5.27 26.39
N VAL A 32 -11.20 -5.15 25.35
CA VAL A 32 -11.73 -6.26 24.57
C VAL A 32 -11.21 -6.23 23.12
N PRO A 33 -11.14 -7.39 22.44
CA PRO A 33 -10.70 -7.45 21.06
C PRO A 33 -11.53 -6.55 20.16
N LEU A 34 -10.85 -5.65 19.46
CA LEU A 34 -11.43 -4.62 18.59
C LEU A 34 -12.22 -5.21 17.42
N GLU A 35 -11.93 -6.45 17.03
CA GLU A 35 -12.68 -7.15 15.98
C GLU A 35 -14.11 -7.51 16.43
N GLY A 36 -14.32 -7.69 17.73
CA GLY A 36 -15.65 -7.93 18.33
C GLY A 36 -16.48 -6.66 18.47
N LEU A 37 -15.86 -5.48 18.35
CA LEU A 37 -16.51 -4.17 18.42
C LEU A 37 -17.07 -3.70 17.06
N GLY A 38 -16.93 -4.51 16.00
CA GLY A 38 -17.38 -4.18 14.65
C GLY A 38 -16.48 -3.21 13.91
N LEU A 39 -15.25 -2.98 14.40
CA LEU A 39 -14.27 -2.17 13.67
C LEU A 39 -13.78 -2.93 12.42
N PRO A 40 -13.69 -2.25 11.26
CA PRO A 40 -13.25 -2.90 10.03
C PRO A 40 -11.78 -3.33 10.14
N ARG A 41 -11.43 -4.48 9.57
CA ARG A 41 -10.02 -4.84 9.40
C ARG A 41 -9.46 -4.06 8.20
N VAL A 42 -8.55 -3.14 8.46
CA VAL A 42 -7.88 -2.34 7.44
C VAL A 42 -6.46 -2.85 7.24
N ASP A 43 -5.94 -2.79 6.01
CA ASP A 43 -4.53 -3.07 5.75
C ASP A 43 -3.66 -2.04 6.48
N TYR A 44 -2.45 -2.45 6.86
CA TYR A 44 -1.47 -1.61 7.57
C TYR A 44 -0.70 -0.68 6.62
N ARG A 45 -0.88 -0.83 5.31
CA ARG A 45 -0.21 0.01 4.32
C ARG A 45 -0.85 1.40 4.28
N THR A 46 -0.01 2.42 4.19
CA THR A 46 -0.49 3.77 3.88
C THR A 46 -1.08 3.79 2.47
N PRO A 47 -2.13 4.59 2.22
CA PRO A 47 -2.62 4.83 0.86
C PRO A 47 -1.52 5.35 -0.08
N SER A 48 -0.54 6.09 0.45
CA SER A 48 0.61 6.57 -0.31
C SER A 48 1.51 5.44 -0.80
N ALA A 49 1.79 4.42 0.03
CA ALA A 49 2.58 3.26 -0.37
C ALA A 49 1.88 2.47 -1.48
N PHE A 50 0.57 2.26 -1.34
CA PHE A 50 -0.24 1.59 -2.37
C PHE A 50 -0.23 2.35 -3.71
N ASN A 51 -0.41 3.67 -3.68
CA ASN A 51 -0.36 4.49 -4.89
C ASN A 51 1.02 4.47 -5.55
N LEU A 52 2.08 4.46 -4.76
CA LEU A 52 3.46 4.46 -5.25
C LEU A 52 3.84 3.12 -5.89
N ASP A 53 3.32 2.00 -5.36
CA ASP A 53 3.46 0.68 -5.97
C ASP A 53 2.71 0.57 -7.29
N LEU A 54 1.47 1.06 -7.35
CA LEU A 54 0.71 1.15 -8.61
C LEU A 54 1.44 2.01 -9.64
N LEU A 55 1.93 3.18 -9.22
CA LEU A 55 2.67 4.08 -10.10
C LEU A 55 3.90 3.40 -10.68
N LYS A 56 4.70 2.73 -9.84
CA LYS A 56 5.87 1.96 -10.28
C LYS A 56 5.49 0.86 -11.27
N GLN A 57 4.39 0.15 -11.03
CA GLN A 57 3.92 -0.91 -11.92
C GLN A 57 3.53 -0.37 -13.30
N PHE A 58 2.73 0.71 -13.35
CA PHE A 58 2.33 1.33 -14.63
C PHE A 58 3.53 1.90 -15.39
N PHE A 59 4.44 2.61 -14.71
CA PHE A 59 5.66 3.12 -15.34
C PHE A 59 6.57 1.99 -15.80
N GLY A 60 6.72 0.92 -15.01
CA GLY A 60 7.53 -0.25 -15.37
C GLY A 60 7.02 -0.91 -16.65
N ILE A 61 5.72 -1.17 -16.74
CA ILE A 61 5.08 -1.71 -17.95
C ILE A 61 5.24 -0.75 -19.13
N GLY A 62 5.03 0.55 -18.90
CA GLY A 62 5.19 1.59 -19.91
C GLY A 62 6.59 1.59 -20.53
N ILE A 63 7.63 1.63 -19.69
CA ILE A 63 9.04 1.64 -20.13
C ILE A 63 9.39 0.37 -20.90
N VAL A 64 8.97 -0.81 -20.41
CA VAL A 64 9.22 -2.08 -21.10
C VAL A 64 8.55 -2.08 -22.48
N SER A 65 7.31 -1.59 -22.57
CA SER A 65 6.58 -1.52 -23.84
C SER A 65 7.28 -0.61 -24.87
N LEU A 66 7.87 0.50 -24.42
CA LEU A 66 8.62 1.42 -25.28
C LEU A 66 9.87 0.79 -25.91
N ILE A 67 10.44 -0.26 -25.30
CA ILE A 67 11.59 -0.99 -25.84
C ILE A 67 11.11 -2.15 -26.72
N VAL A 68 10.16 -2.94 -26.21
CA VAL A 68 9.70 -4.17 -26.87
C VAL A 68 8.99 -3.86 -28.19
N VAL A 69 8.10 -2.86 -28.22
CA VAL A 69 7.33 -2.51 -29.43
C VAL A 69 8.23 -2.15 -30.62
N PRO A 70 9.19 -1.21 -30.51
CA PRO A 70 10.07 -0.89 -31.63
C PRO A 70 11.03 -2.03 -31.97
N ALA A 71 11.51 -2.81 -30.99
CA ALA A 71 12.36 -3.97 -31.25
C ALA A 71 11.61 -5.03 -32.09
N VAL A 72 10.38 -5.37 -31.71
CA VAL A 72 9.51 -6.29 -32.46
C VAL A 72 9.18 -5.73 -33.84
N TYR A 73 8.82 -4.44 -33.94
CA TYR A 73 8.56 -3.80 -35.22
C TYR A 73 9.77 -3.85 -36.16
N TYR A 74 10.97 -3.59 -35.65
CA TYR A 74 12.21 -3.65 -36.42
C TYR A 74 12.49 -5.07 -36.92
N LEU A 75 12.32 -6.08 -36.06
CA LEU A 75 12.49 -7.49 -36.43
C LEU A 75 11.51 -7.91 -37.52
N LEU A 76 10.22 -7.57 -37.40
CA LEU A 76 9.20 -7.86 -38.40
C LEU A 76 9.51 -7.16 -39.73
N LYS A 77 9.89 -5.88 -39.70
CA LYS A 77 10.26 -5.12 -40.90
C LYS A 77 11.50 -5.69 -41.59
N ARG A 78 12.48 -6.17 -40.82
CA ARG A 78 13.69 -6.82 -41.35
C ARG A 78 13.38 -8.18 -41.97
N GLY A 79 12.46 -8.94 -41.37
CA GLY A 79 11.97 -10.21 -41.91
C GLY A 79 11.20 -10.08 -43.22
N ARG A 80 10.42 -9.00 -43.41
CA ARG A 80 9.68 -8.71 -44.66
C ARG A 80 10.54 -8.20 -45.82
N LYS A 81 11.79 -7.81 -45.56
CA LYS A 81 12.74 -7.31 -46.57
C LYS A 81 13.70 -8.38 -47.10
N LYS A 82 13.65 -9.61 -46.56
CA LYS A 82 14.25 -10.80 -47.15
C LYS A 82 13.20 -11.54 -47.94
#